data_AF-A0A661JJK3-F1
#
_entry.id   AF-A0A661JJK3-F1
#
_cell.length_a   1.000
_cell.length_b   1.000
_cell.length_c   1.000
_cell.angle_alpha   90.00
_cell.angle_beta   90.00
_cell.angle_gamma   90.00
#
_symmetry.space_group_name_H-M   'P 1'
#
loop_
_entity.id
_entity.type
_entity.pdbx_description
1 polymer ?
#
loop_
_entity_poly.entity_id
_entity_poly.type
_entity_poly.pdbx_seq_one_letter_code
_entity_poly.pdbx_strand_id
1 'polypeptide(L)'
;PHNSINRLTFTTGEGFAPYQLENLWYFPGLRLSIFCLFREEAINLSGLENAFRRMGKMGFGRDASWGLGRFFVEAVRELPLPKQAKDLYALAPFVPNEDELEDIWYHPFVRFGKHGGPLALSDNPFKEPVLMADEGAVLRLKNSSGPYIGQAIGNISKILSETVMQGYSIVLPFRWRKP
;
A
#
# COMPACT_ATOMS: atom_id res chain seq x y z
N PRO A 1 0.37 23.76 11.99
CA PRO A 1 -0.11 23.62 13.38
C PRO A 1 -1.63 23.52 13.41
N HIS A 2 -2.17 22.41 13.92
CA HIS A 2 -3.60 22.24 14.11
C HIS A 2 -3.90 22.18 15.62
N ASN A 3 -4.95 22.90 16.03
CA ASN A 3 -5.42 22.91 17.41
C ASN A 3 -6.68 22.07 17.51
N SER A 4 -6.67 21.05 18.37
CA SER A 4 -7.87 20.30 18.74
C SER A 4 -8.54 21.02 19.92
N ILE A 5 -9.66 21.71 19.66
CA ILE A 5 -10.43 22.42 20.69
C ILE A 5 -11.51 21.48 21.23
N ASN A 6 -11.51 21.27 22.55
CA ASN A 6 -12.59 20.59 23.25
C ASN A 6 -13.80 21.55 23.31
N ARG A 7 -14.91 21.15 22.68
CA ARG A 7 -16.13 21.99 22.55
C ARG A 7 -16.92 22.13 23.86
N LEU A 8 -16.66 21.29 24.86
CA LEU A 8 -17.30 21.38 26.17
C LEU A 8 -16.58 22.36 27.09
N THR A 9 -15.26 22.44 26.98
CA THR A 9 -14.42 23.29 27.86
C THR A 9 -13.93 24.56 27.16
N PHE A 10 -14.10 24.66 25.84
CA PHE A 10 -13.48 25.69 24.98
C PHE A 10 -11.95 25.76 25.13
N THR A 11 -11.31 24.69 25.60
CA THR A 11 -9.85 24.61 25.78
C THR A 11 -9.24 23.63 24.79
N THR A 12 -7.97 23.84 24.44
CA THR A 12 -7.14 22.83 23.78
C THR A 12 -6.54 21.94 24.88
N GLY A 13 -6.97 20.68 25.03
CA GLY A 13 -6.35 19.67 25.93
C GLY A 13 -5.98 20.12 27.36
N GLU A 14 -5.13 19.34 28.04
CA GLU A 14 -4.35 19.84 29.18
C GLU A 14 -3.16 20.66 28.62
N GLY A 15 -3.37 21.96 28.42
CA GLY A 15 -2.34 22.89 27.95
C GLY A 15 -2.24 23.07 26.42
N PHE A 16 -1.39 24.01 26.00
CA PHE A 16 -1.12 24.28 24.58
C PHE A 16 -0.32 23.11 23.96
N ALA A 17 -1.03 22.16 23.34
CA ALA A 17 -0.47 20.95 22.73
C ALA A 17 -0.58 20.97 21.19
N PRO A 18 0.13 21.85 20.48
CA PRO A 18 0.16 21.84 19.03
C PRO A 18 0.85 20.56 18.55
N TYR A 19 0.24 19.85 17.60
CA TYR A 19 0.92 18.78 16.87
C TYR A 19 1.29 19.27 15.46
N GLN A 20 2.46 18.84 15.00
CA GLN A 20 2.92 19.07 13.64
C GLN A 20 2.39 17.96 12.73
N LEU A 21 1.81 18.36 11.61
CA LEU A 21 1.47 17.46 10.51
C LEU A 21 2.44 17.76 9.38
N GLU A 22 3.19 16.75 8.95
CA GLU A 22 3.91 16.82 7.69
C GLU A 22 2.90 16.67 6.56
N ASN A 23 2.79 17.72 5.74
CA ASN A 23 2.01 17.70 4.53
C ASN A 23 2.97 17.59 3.35
N LEU A 24 2.81 16.54 2.54
CA LEU A 24 3.53 16.38 1.29
C LEU A 24 2.80 17.16 0.19
N TRP A 25 3.51 18.10 -0.44
CA TRP A 25 3.01 18.85 -1.58
C TRP A 25 3.84 18.51 -2.80
N TYR A 26 3.17 18.07 -3.86
CA TYR A 26 3.81 17.83 -5.14
C TYR A 26 3.94 19.13 -5.93
N PHE A 27 5.02 19.25 -6.70
CA PHE A 27 5.18 20.36 -7.64
C PHE A 27 4.01 20.39 -8.65
N PRO A 28 3.50 21.59 -9.01
CA PRO A 28 2.47 21.72 -10.01
C PRO A 28 2.86 21.02 -11.32
N GLY A 29 1.95 20.22 -11.86
CA GLY A 29 2.17 19.47 -13.11
C GLY A 29 2.95 18.16 -12.96
N LEU A 30 3.40 17.79 -11.75
CA LEU A 30 3.98 16.47 -11.53
C LEU A 30 2.98 15.36 -11.86
N ARG A 31 3.43 14.36 -12.60
CA ARG A 31 2.65 13.17 -12.95
C ARG A 31 3.21 11.97 -12.22
N LEU A 32 2.35 11.31 -11.45
CA LEU A 32 2.68 10.06 -10.77
C LEU A 32 2.09 8.89 -11.57
N SER A 33 2.78 7.76 -11.53
CA SER A 33 2.34 6.52 -12.16
C SER A 33 2.06 5.47 -11.10
N ILE A 34 0.96 4.73 -11.26
CA ILE A 34 0.61 3.59 -10.41
C ILE A 34 0.60 2.36 -11.29
N PHE A 35 1.36 1.35 -10.91
CA PHE A 35 1.32 0.03 -11.53
C PHE A 35 0.32 -0.84 -10.78
N CYS A 36 -0.65 -1.40 -11.50
CA CYS A 36 -1.66 -2.27 -10.93
C CYS A 36 -1.70 -3.57 -11.71
N LEU A 37 -1.45 -4.67 -11.00
CA LEU A 37 -1.69 -6.03 -11.48
C LEU A 37 -2.95 -6.53 -10.77
N PHE A 38 -3.92 -7.01 -11.54
CA PHE A 38 -5.19 -7.50 -11.01
C PHE A 38 -5.63 -8.75 -11.77
N ARG A 39 -6.56 -9.50 -11.17
CA ARG A 39 -7.19 -10.66 -11.78
C ARG A 39 -8.47 -10.22 -12.49
N GLU A 40 -8.57 -10.51 -13.78
CA GLU A 40 -9.71 -10.08 -14.61
C GLU A 40 -11.03 -10.73 -14.17
N GLU A 41 -10.97 -11.90 -13.53
CA GLU A 41 -12.14 -12.59 -12.98
C GLU A 41 -12.74 -11.83 -11.78
N ALA A 42 -11.95 -10.98 -11.11
CA ALA A 42 -12.39 -10.21 -9.95
C ALA A 42 -12.82 -8.78 -10.32
N ILE A 43 -12.13 -8.14 -11.26
CA ILE A 43 -12.43 -6.78 -11.70
C ILE A 43 -11.94 -6.57 -13.13
N ASN A 44 -12.69 -5.83 -13.94
CA ASN A 44 -12.26 -5.43 -15.27
C ASN A 44 -11.61 -4.04 -15.27
N LEU A 45 -10.92 -3.69 -16.36
CA LEU A 45 -10.19 -2.42 -16.50
C LEU A 45 -11.09 -1.19 -16.26
N SER A 46 -12.31 -1.21 -16.80
CA SER A 46 -13.26 -0.09 -16.63
C SER A 46 -13.70 0.10 -15.18
N GLY A 47 -13.89 -0.99 -14.44
CA GLY A 47 -14.21 -0.97 -13.02
C GLY A 47 -13.06 -0.41 -12.19
N LEU A 48 -11.84 -0.83 -12.50
CA LEU A 48 -10.63 -0.33 -11.86
C LEU A 48 -10.44 1.17 -12.10
N GLU A 49 -10.56 1.62 -13.36
CA GLU A 49 -10.46 3.04 -13.70
C GLU A 49 -11.52 3.88 -12.96
N ASN A 50 -12.77 3.41 -12.94
CA ASN A 50 -13.85 4.09 -12.23
C ASN A 50 -13.58 4.17 -10.72
N ALA A 51 -13.04 3.11 -10.12
CA ALA A 51 -12.66 3.11 -8.71
C ALA A 51 -11.59 4.17 -8.41
N PHE A 52 -10.53 4.24 -9.22
CA PHE A 52 -9.48 5.26 -9.07
C PHE A 52 -10.00 6.68 -9.29
N ARG A 53 -10.86 6.91 -10.30
CA ARG A 53 -11.47 8.23 -10.53
C ARG A 53 -12.35 8.67 -9.35
N ARG A 54 -13.09 7.75 -8.74
CA ARG A 54 -13.88 8.03 -7.52
C ARG A 54 -12.98 8.31 -6.32
N MET A 55 -11.94 7.50 -6.13
CA MET A 55 -10.94 7.70 -5.07
C MET A 55 -10.27 9.07 -5.18
N GLY A 56 -9.87 9.48 -6.38
CA GLY A 56 -9.25 10.78 -6.62
C GLY A 56 -10.16 11.97 -6.28
N LYS A 57 -11.47 11.85 -6.49
CA LYS A 57 -12.47 12.87 -6.08
C LYS A 57 -12.65 12.93 -4.57
N MET A 58 -12.71 11.77 -3.90
CA MET A 58 -12.93 11.67 -2.46
C MET A 58 -11.69 12.05 -1.65
N GLY A 59 -10.50 11.79 -2.20
CA GLY A 59 -9.23 11.88 -1.50
C GLY A 59 -8.78 10.51 -0.99
N PHE A 60 -7.47 10.26 -1.04
CA PHE A 60 -6.83 9.04 -0.53
C PHE A 60 -5.92 9.34 0.66
N GLY A 61 -5.94 8.46 1.68
CA GLY A 61 -5.09 8.56 2.86
C GLY A 61 -5.78 9.18 4.08
N ARG A 62 -4.99 9.39 5.15
CA ARG A 62 -5.47 9.76 6.49
C ARG A 62 -6.35 11.02 6.49
N ASP A 63 -5.96 12.01 5.71
CA ASP A 63 -6.51 13.37 5.77
C ASP A 63 -7.45 13.68 4.58
N ALA A 64 -8.01 12.64 3.95
CA ALA A 64 -8.97 12.76 2.85
C ALA A 64 -10.21 13.59 3.23
N SER A 65 -10.70 13.47 4.48
CA SER A 65 -11.82 14.26 5.00
C SER A 65 -11.52 15.75 5.13
N TRP A 66 -10.24 16.13 5.19
CA TRP A 66 -9.76 17.52 5.18
C TRP A 66 -9.47 18.04 3.77
N GLY A 67 -9.82 17.25 2.74
CA GLY A 67 -9.62 17.60 1.34
C GLY A 67 -8.24 17.25 0.77
N LEU A 68 -7.38 16.57 1.54
CA LEU A 68 -6.06 16.12 1.09
C LEU A 68 -6.14 14.82 0.28
N GLY A 69 -5.04 14.49 -0.41
CA GLY A 69 -4.91 13.23 -1.16
C GLY A 69 -5.81 13.12 -2.40
N ARG A 70 -6.35 14.24 -2.89
CA ARG A 70 -7.11 14.30 -4.13
C ARG A 70 -6.18 14.23 -5.33
N PHE A 71 -6.63 13.55 -6.38
CA PHE A 71 -5.92 13.42 -7.65
C PHE A 71 -6.91 13.22 -8.79
N PHE A 72 -6.44 13.35 -10.03
CA PHE A 72 -7.19 12.98 -11.22
C PHE A 72 -6.43 11.92 -12.00
N VAL A 73 -7.15 10.96 -12.58
CA VAL A 73 -6.58 9.96 -13.48
C VAL A 73 -6.46 10.60 -14.86
N GLU A 74 -5.23 10.89 -15.29
CA GLU A 74 -4.95 11.46 -16.61
C GLU A 74 -5.08 10.42 -17.71
N ALA A 75 -4.49 9.23 -17.52
CA ALA A 75 -4.49 8.16 -18.50
C ALA A 75 -4.45 6.80 -17.82
N VAL A 76 -4.99 5.79 -18.52
CA VAL A 76 -4.84 4.38 -18.19
C VAL A 76 -4.20 3.71 -19.38
N ARG A 77 -3.17 2.90 -19.14
CA ARG A 77 -2.43 2.18 -20.19
C ARG A 77 -2.24 0.75 -19.76
N GLU A 78 -2.62 -0.16 -20.65
CA GLU A 78 -2.25 -1.56 -20.50
C GLU A 78 -0.76 -1.73 -20.80
N LEU A 79 -0.10 -2.56 -20.00
CA LEU A 79 1.31 -2.89 -20.14
C LEU A 79 1.45 -4.41 -20.25
N PRO A 80 2.44 -4.90 -21.02
CA PRO A 80 2.71 -6.32 -21.07
C PRO A 80 3.11 -6.83 -19.69
N LEU A 81 2.70 -8.05 -19.36
CA LEU A 81 3.11 -8.70 -18.12
C LEU A 81 4.65 -8.86 -18.08
N PRO A 82 5.28 -8.69 -16.90
CA PRO A 82 6.67 -9.05 -16.70
C PRO A 82 6.96 -10.48 -17.16
N LYS A 83 8.11 -10.67 -17.82
CA LYS A 83 8.55 -11.99 -18.27
C LYS A 83 8.89 -12.86 -17.05
N GLN A 84 8.59 -14.15 -17.15
CA GLN A 84 8.98 -15.14 -16.15
C GLN A 84 10.51 -15.24 -16.07
N ALA A 85 11.04 -15.23 -14.85
CA ALA A 85 12.44 -15.44 -14.55
C ALA A 85 12.62 -15.98 -13.12
N LYS A 86 13.84 -16.41 -12.80
CA LYS A 86 14.20 -16.79 -11.43
C LYS A 86 14.73 -15.63 -10.61
N ASP A 87 15.55 -14.77 -11.21
CA ASP A 87 16.11 -13.58 -10.56
C ASP A 87 15.17 -12.39 -10.78
N LEU A 88 14.61 -11.88 -9.68
CA LEU A 88 13.53 -10.90 -9.70
C LEU A 88 13.77 -9.74 -8.72
N TYR A 89 13.19 -8.58 -9.05
CA TYR A 89 13.17 -7.36 -8.27
C TYR A 89 11.73 -6.96 -7.95
N ALA A 90 11.41 -6.70 -6.69
CA ALA A 90 10.05 -6.37 -6.23
C ALA A 90 9.75 -4.86 -6.29
N LEU A 91 8.62 -4.47 -6.87
CA LEU A 91 8.19 -3.07 -7.04
C LEU A 91 7.41 -2.48 -5.86
N ALA A 92 7.19 -3.27 -4.82
CA ALA A 92 6.40 -2.93 -3.64
C ALA A 92 6.75 -3.88 -2.49
N PRO A 93 6.42 -3.51 -1.23
CA PRO A 93 6.57 -4.40 -0.10
C PRO A 93 5.69 -5.65 -0.23
N PHE A 94 6.22 -6.83 0.11
CA PHE A 94 5.50 -8.10 0.06
C PHE A 94 5.83 -8.99 1.24
N VAL A 95 5.00 -10.01 1.49
CA VAL A 95 5.29 -11.02 2.51
C VAL A 95 5.93 -12.23 1.83
N PRO A 96 7.20 -12.56 2.12
CA PRO A 96 7.89 -13.70 1.52
C PRO A 96 7.18 -15.02 1.80
N ASN A 97 7.30 -15.96 0.86
CA ASN A 97 7.00 -17.37 1.09
C ASN A 97 8.30 -18.18 0.92
N GLU A 98 8.83 -18.71 2.02
CA GLU A 98 10.12 -19.44 2.03
C GLU A 98 10.09 -20.70 1.14
N ASP A 99 8.91 -21.26 0.89
CA ASP A 99 8.77 -22.43 0.03
C ASP A 99 9.07 -22.12 -1.44
N GLU A 100 8.89 -20.87 -1.87
CA GLU A 100 9.10 -20.43 -3.27
C GLU A 100 10.51 -19.87 -3.51
N LEU A 101 11.20 -19.46 -2.44
CA LEU A 101 12.46 -18.70 -2.49
C LEU A 101 13.69 -19.59 -2.33
N GLU A 102 14.66 -19.42 -3.23
CA GLU A 102 16.02 -19.93 -3.05
C GLU A 102 16.84 -18.95 -2.22
N ASP A 103 16.84 -17.67 -2.60
CA ASP A 103 17.51 -16.59 -1.89
C ASP A 103 16.66 -15.31 -1.88
N ILE A 104 16.86 -14.46 -0.87
CA ILE A 104 16.25 -13.13 -0.80
C ILE A 104 17.18 -12.13 -0.09
N TRP A 105 17.29 -10.93 -0.65
CA TRP A 105 18.00 -9.78 -0.07
C TRP A 105 17.05 -8.60 0.00
N TYR A 106 16.81 -8.09 1.21
CA TYR A 106 15.78 -7.07 1.43
C TYR A 106 16.05 -6.25 2.70
N HIS A 107 15.42 -5.08 2.76
CA HIS A 107 15.27 -4.33 4.01
C HIS A 107 13.95 -4.73 4.68
N PRO A 108 13.92 -4.98 6.01
CA PRO A 108 12.68 -5.30 6.69
C PRO A 108 11.75 -4.08 6.73
N PHE A 109 10.49 -4.29 6.38
CA PHE A 109 9.44 -3.26 6.39
C PHE A 109 8.28 -3.73 7.27
N VAL A 110 7.86 -2.91 8.24
CA VAL A 110 6.70 -3.23 9.09
C VAL A 110 5.52 -2.37 8.66
N ARG A 111 4.45 -3.03 8.21
CA ARG A 111 3.22 -2.35 7.80
C ARG A 111 2.24 -2.28 8.97
N PHE A 112 2.05 -1.06 9.49
CA PHE A 112 1.03 -0.76 10.48
C PHE A 112 -0.28 -0.38 9.79
N GLY A 113 -1.37 -1.02 10.21
CA GLY A 113 -2.70 -0.77 9.66
C GLY A 113 -3.65 -0.22 10.71
N LYS A 114 -4.50 0.73 10.31
CA LYS A 114 -5.71 1.10 11.05
C LYS A 114 -6.93 0.81 10.20
N HIS A 115 -8.01 0.35 10.81
CA HIS A 115 -9.30 0.26 10.12
C HIS A 115 -9.83 1.63 9.74
N GLY A 116 -10.60 1.68 8.65
CA GLY A 116 -11.31 2.88 8.20
C GLY A 116 -12.78 2.89 8.67
N GLY A 117 -13.47 4.00 8.42
CA GLY A 117 -14.91 4.11 8.69
C GLY A 117 -15.28 3.91 10.17
N PRO A 118 -16.42 3.26 10.48
CA PRO A 118 -16.87 3.05 11.86
C PRO A 118 -15.86 2.29 12.73
N LEU A 119 -15.11 1.35 12.13
CA LEU A 119 -14.14 0.53 12.86
C LEU A 119 -12.93 1.34 13.36
N ALA A 120 -12.65 2.51 12.75
CA ALA A 120 -11.61 3.42 13.21
C ALA A 120 -11.88 4.02 14.60
N LEU A 121 -13.15 3.98 15.04
CA LEU A 121 -13.66 4.48 16.33
C LEU A 121 -13.97 3.35 17.33
N SER A 122 -13.70 2.10 16.97
CA SER A 122 -13.89 0.96 17.86
C SER A 122 -12.80 0.88 18.94
N ASP A 123 -12.99 0.00 19.93
CA ASP A 123 -12.02 -0.27 20.99
C ASP A 123 -10.72 -0.91 20.48
N ASN A 124 -10.77 -1.56 19.30
CA ASN A 124 -9.62 -2.23 18.68
C ASN A 124 -9.43 -1.77 17.22
N PRO A 125 -9.11 -0.48 17.00
CA PRO A 125 -9.14 0.09 15.66
C PRO A 125 -7.88 -0.25 14.83
N PHE A 126 -6.85 -0.81 15.46
CA PHE A 126 -5.59 -1.17 14.82
C PHE A 126 -5.57 -2.62 14.37
N LYS A 127 -4.94 -2.86 13.22
CA LYS A 127 -4.60 -4.20 12.72
C LYS A 127 -3.26 -4.61 13.31
N GLU A 128 -3.05 -5.90 13.46
CA GLU A 128 -1.75 -6.46 13.85
C GLU A 128 -0.68 -6.05 12.81
N PRO A 129 0.51 -5.57 13.24
CA PRO A 129 1.58 -5.21 12.34
C PRO A 129 2.08 -6.43 11.55
N VAL A 130 2.35 -6.23 10.26
CA VAL A 130 2.88 -7.30 9.39
C VAL A 130 4.32 -6.98 9.00
N LEU A 131 5.25 -7.91 9.26
CA LEU A 131 6.62 -7.84 8.77
C LEU A 131 6.67 -8.28 7.30
N MET A 132 7.35 -7.49 6.48
CA MET A 132 7.41 -7.62 5.03
C MET A 132 8.86 -7.42 4.55
N ALA A 133 9.14 -7.90 3.34
CA ALA A 133 10.28 -7.45 2.57
C ALA A 133 9.91 -6.14 1.87
N ASP A 134 10.73 -5.10 2.01
CA ASP A 134 10.45 -3.77 1.43
C ASP A 134 10.56 -3.73 -0.10
N GLU A 135 10.08 -2.63 -0.68
CA GLU A 135 10.36 -2.24 -2.05
C GLU A 135 11.84 -2.39 -2.40
N GLY A 136 12.10 -2.93 -3.59
CA GLY A 136 13.43 -3.12 -4.11
C GLY A 136 14.17 -4.33 -3.56
N ALA A 137 13.49 -5.20 -2.82
CA ALA A 137 13.98 -6.53 -2.52
C ALA A 137 14.36 -7.29 -3.80
N VAL A 138 15.49 -7.98 -3.73
CA VAL A 138 16.03 -8.85 -4.76
C VAL A 138 15.84 -10.28 -4.33
N LEU A 139 15.32 -11.13 -5.21
CA LEU A 139 15.01 -12.52 -4.90
C LEU A 139 15.43 -13.46 -6.02
N ARG A 140 15.78 -14.68 -5.64
CA ARG A 140 15.94 -15.82 -6.53
C ARG A 140 14.89 -16.87 -6.18
N LEU A 141 14.11 -17.28 -7.16
CA LEU A 141 13.09 -18.30 -6.99
C LEU A 141 13.64 -19.71 -7.24
N LYS A 142 13.17 -20.69 -6.48
CA LYS A 142 13.44 -22.12 -6.75
C LYS A 142 12.95 -22.50 -8.16
N ASN A 143 11.75 -22.04 -8.52
CA ASN A 143 11.13 -22.21 -9.83
C ASN A 143 10.67 -20.85 -10.37
N SER A 144 10.73 -20.64 -11.69
CA SER A 144 10.22 -19.38 -12.27
C SER A 144 8.74 -19.20 -11.96
N SER A 145 8.34 -18.02 -11.48
CA SER A 145 6.95 -17.68 -11.19
C SER A 145 6.38 -16.67 -12.19
N GLY A 146 5.10 -16.35 -11.99
CA GLY A 146 4.37 -15.34 -12.74
C GLY A 146 4.79 -13.90 -12.42
N PRO A 147 3.97 -12.90 -12.80
CA PRO A 147 4.33 -11.48 -12.73
C PRO A 147 4.28 -10.88 -11.32
N TYR A 148 4.13 -11.70 -10.28
CA TYR A 148 4.06 -11.25 -8.89
C TYR A 148 4.70 -12.25 -7.93
N ILE A 149 4.97 -11.78 -6.71
CA ILE A 149 5.41 -12.59 -5.57
C ILE A 149 4.64 -12.20 -4.31
N GLY A 150 4.64 -13.08 -3.31
CA GLY A 150 4.16 -12.83 -1.97
C GLY A 150 2.84 -13.51 -1.65
N GLN A 151 2.25 -13.13 -0.52
CA GLN A 151 1.05 -13.77 0.00
C GLN A 151 0.14 -12.81 0.77
N ALA A 152 -1.15 -13.13 0.80
CA ALA A 152 -2.13 -12.48 1.65
C ALA A 152 -1.98 -12.96 3.09
N ILE A 153 -2.08 -12.04 4.06
CA ILE A 153 -2.08 -12.36 5.49
C ILE A 153 -3.45 -12.05 6.08
N GLY A 154 -4.10 -13.08 6.61
CA GLY A 154 -5.35 -12.97 7.37
C GLY A 154 -5.10 -12.93 8.88
N ASN A 155 -6.17 -12.97 9.68
CA ASN A 155 -6.12 -12.99 11.15
C ASN A 155 -5.36 -11.80 11.78
N ILE A 156 -5.36 -10.66 11.09
CA ILE A 156 -4.67 -9.43 11.54
C ILE A 156 -5.61 -8.44 12.25
N SER A 157 -6.83 -8.85 12.60
CA SER A 157 -7.82 -7.97 13.18
C SER A 157 -8.60 -8.72 14.26
N LYS A 158 -8.71 -8.09 15.43
CA LYS A 158 -9.45 -8.63 16.58
C LYS A 158 -10.97 -8.47 16.45
N ILE A 159 -11.44 -7.64 15.51
CA ILE A 159 -12.85 -7.24 15.39
C ILE A 159 -13.49 -7.57 14.05
N LEU A 160 -12.70 -7.99 13.06
CA LEU A 160 -13.18 -8.32 11.72
C LEU A 160 -12.27 -9.41 11.14
N SER A 161 -12.68 -10.67 11.26
CA SER A 161 -11.87 -11.83 10.87
C SER A 161 -11.57 -11.89 9.37
N GLU A 162 -12.43 -11.28 8.54
CA GLU A 162 -12.28 -11.17 7.10
C GLU A 162 -11.23 -10.14 6.68
N THR A 163 -10.58 -9.46 7.64
CA THR A 163 -9.53 -8.49 7.34
C THR A 163 -8.31 -9.19 6.77
N VAL A 164 -7.93 -8.77 5.56
CA VAL A 164 -6.74 -9.26 4.86
C VAL A 164 -5.75 -8.12 4.61
N MET A 165 -4.46 -8.41 4.76
CA MET A 165 -3.37 -7.61 4.22
C MET A 165 -2.94 -8.19 2.87
N GLN A 166 -2.91 -7.35 1.84
CA GLN A 166 -2.34 -7.70 0.53
C GLN A 166 -0.81 -7.59 0.62
N GLY A 167 -0.14 -8.72 0.85
CA GLY A 167 1.32 -8.81 0.90
C GLY A 167 1.92 -9.26 -0.43
N TYR A 168 1.45 -8.71 -1.54
CA TYR A 168 1.91 -9.04 -2.89
C TYR A 168 2.65 -7.87 -3.54
N SER A 169 3.58 -8.20 -4.43
CA SER A 169 4.33 -7.24 -5.21
C SER A 169 4.48 -7.68 -6.66
N ILE A 170 4.39 -6.72 -7.59
CA ILE A 170 4.76 -6.94 -8.99
C ILE A 170 6.27 -7.12 -9.05
N VAL A 171 6.72 -8.10 -9.82
CA VAL A 171 8.15 -8.41 -9.96
C VAL A 171 8.66 -8.12 -11.36
N LEU A 172 9.88 -7.60 -11.45
CA LEU A 172 10.60 -7.41 -12.70
C LEU A 172 11.81 -8.34 -12.77
N PRO A 173 12.05 -9.00 -13.92
CA PRO A 173 13.24 -9.80 -14.12
C PRO A 173 14.47 -8.90 -14.26
N PHE A 174 15.59 -9.33 -13.70
CA PHE A 174 16.89 -8.66 -13.92
C PHE A 174 17.97 -9.69 -14.22
N ARG A 175 19.16 -9.20 -14.59
CA ARG A 175 20.34 -10.04 -14.80
C ARG A 175 21.46 -9.54 -13.91
N TRP A 176 22.09 -10.48 -13.20
CA TRP A 176 23.33 -10.22 -12.51
C TRP A 176 24.41 -9.82 -13.52
N ARG A 177 25.06 -8.69 -13.27
CA ARG A 177 26.30 -8.38 -13.98
C ARG A 177 27.39 -9.25 -13.35
N LYS A 178 28.02 -10.11 -14.14
CA LYS A 178 29.23 -10.79 -13.69
C LYS A 178 30.30 -9.72 -13.43
N PRO A 179 31.07 -9.82 -12.33
CA PRO A 179 32.19 -8.93 -12.08
C PRO A 179 33.21 -8.97 -13.22
#